data_AF-A0A8I2IMX4-F1
#
_entry.id   AF-A0A8I2IMX4-F1
#
_cell.length_a   1.000
_cell.length_b   1.000
_cell.length_c   1.000
_cell.angle_alpha   90.00
_cell.angle_beta   90.00
_cell.angle_gamma   90.00
#
_symmetry.space_group_name_H-M   'P 1'
#
loop_
_entity.id
_entity.type
_entity.pdbx_description
1 polymer ?
#
loop_
_entity_poly.entity_id
_entity_poly.type
_entity_poly.pdbx_seq_one_letter_code
_entity_poly.pdbx_strand_id
1 'polypeptide(L)'
;MKNEQTDIHWQWLSEQIQFIRTYSGIEKALTIDSELIRDVHIDSLEMLELIAAIEQYTEQPIHDAVWMKWHNLLDIVEYLLSVK
;
A
#
# COMPACT_ATOMS: atom_id res chain seq x y z
N MET A 1 -0.76 -6.54 20.35
CA MET A 1 -1.93 -6.86 19.51
C MET A 1 -2.18 -5.81 18.43
N LYS A 2 -2.76 -4.62 18.70
CA LYS A 2 -2.98 -3.62 17.61
C LYS A 2 -1.68 -3.22 16.90
N ASN A 3 -0.61 -2.93 17.65
CA ASN A 3 0.66 -2.53 17.07
C ASN A 3 1.32 -3.65 16.25
N GLU A 4 1.26 -4.90 16.72
CA GLU A 4 1.86 -6.05 15.99
C GLU A 4 1.18 -6.30 14.64
N GLN A 5 -0.15 -6.17 14.58
CA GLN A 5 -0.89 -6.35 13.33
C GLN A 5 -0.61 -5.20 12.35
N THR A 6 -0.51 -3.97 12.86
CA THR A 6 -0.06 -2.81 12.07
C THR A 6 1.35 -3.04 11.52
N ASP A 7 2.28 -3.54 12.33
CA ASP A 7 3.65 -3.81 11.92
C ASP A 7 3.71 -4.89 10.82
N ILE A 8 2.91 -5.97 10.92
CA ILE A 8 2.83 -7.02 9.90
C ILE A 8 2.32 -6.47 8.57
N HIS A 9 1.22 -5.70 8.59
CA HIS A 9 0.64 -5.13 7.37
C HIS A 9 1.51 -4.04 6.77
N TRP A 10 2.16 -3.23 7.60
CA TRP A 10 3.14 -2.25 7.16
C TRP A 10 4.34 -2.92 6.50
N GLN A 11 4.90 -3.96 7.12
CA GLN A 11 6.03 -4.70 6.57
C GLN A 11 5.68 -5.27 5.19
N TRP A 12 4.55 -5.97 5.10
CA TRP A 12 4.08 -6.52 3.82
C TRP A 12 3.86 -5.44 2.76
N LEU A 13 3.18 -4.34 3.10
CA LEU A 13 2.92 -3.24 2.17
C LEU A 13 4.22 -2.61 1.67
N SER A 14 5.18 -2.38 2.57
CA SER A 14 6.48 -1.80 2.22
C SER A 14 7.27 -2.68 1.24
N GLU A 15 7.21 -4.01 1.41
CA GLU A 15 7.84 -4.98 0.50
C GLU A 15 7.16 -4.99 -0.88
N GLN A 16 5.83 -4.95 -0.93
CA GLN A 16 5.10 -4.88 -2.20
C GLN A 16 5.43 -3.59 -2.97
N ILE A 17 5.48 -2.47 -2.28
CA ILE A 17 5.83 -1.19 -2.90
C ILE A 17 7.26 -1.22 -3.41
N GLN A 18 8.21 -1.79 -2.67
CA GLN A 18 9.58 -1.97 -3.16
C GLN A 18 9.63 -2.85 -4.42
N PHE A 19 8.85 -3.93 -4.46
CA PHE A 19 8.77 -4.80 -5.62
C PHE A 19 8.25 -4.06 -6.86
N ILE A 20 7.11 -3.37 -6.74
CA ILE A 20 6.50 -2.57 -7.81
C ILE A 20 7.47 -1.48 -8.29
N ARG A 21 8.12 -0.80 -7.35
CA ARG A 21 9.06 0.30 -7.63
C ARG A 21 10.44 -0.16 -8.06
N THR A 22 10.74 -1.46 -8.13
CA THR A 22 12.08 -1.95 -8.51
C THR A 22 12.52 -1.40 -9.87
N TYR A 23 11.57 -1.06 -10.74
CA TYR A 23 11.82 -0.48 -12.05
C TYR A 23 11.93 1.07 -12.06
N SER A 24 11.55 1.73 -10.97
CA SER A 24 11.55 3.21 -10.84
C SER A 24 12.90 3.79 -10.38
N GLY A 25 13.77 2.99 -9.78
CA GLY A 25 15.11 3.41 -9.32
C GLY A 25 15.12 4.35 -8.10
N ILE A 26 13.99 4.49 -7.38
CA ILE A 26 13.87 5.36 -6.21
C ILE A 26 14.02 4.54 -4.91
N GLU A 27 15.18 4.67 -4.26
CA GLU A 27 15.54 3.93 -3.03
C GLU A 27 15.21 4.69 -1.72
N LYS A 28 14.31 5.66 -1.76
CA LYS A 28 14.00 6.47 -0.58
C LYS A 28 13.22 5.63 0.44
N ALA A 29 13.68 5.64 1.69
CA ALA A 29 12.99 5.00 2.81
C ALA A 29 11.56 5.55 2.95
N LEU A 30 10.58 4.65 3.01
CA LEU A 30 9.17 4.97 3.13
C LEU A 30 8.76 5.00 4.60
N THR A 31 7.81 5.88 4.92
CA THR A 31 7.15 5.96 6.22
C THR A 31 5.65 5.75 6.03
N ILE A 32 4.94 5.33 7.08
CA ILE A 32 3.50 5.11 6.99
C ILE A 32 2.72 6.38 6.56
N ASP A 33 3.24 7.57 6.86
CA ASP A 33 2.64 8.85 6.48
C ASP A 33 3.01 9.32 5.06
N SER A 34 3.79 8.55 4.31
CA SER A 34 4.24 8.95 2.96
C SER A 34 3.06 9.07 1.99
N GLU A 35 3.00 10.18 1.26
CA GLU A 35 1.96 10.42 0.25
C GLU A 35 2.18 9.53 -0.98
N LEU A 36 1.13 8.84 -1.46
CA LEU A 36 1.22 7.87 -2.55
C LEU A 36 1.84 8.47 -3.82
N ILE A 37 1.40 9.66 -4.22
CA ILE A 37 1.85 10.29 -5.46
C ILE A 37 3.16 11.07 -5.26
N ARG A 38 3.30 11.80 -4.15
CA ARG A 38 4.41 12.74 -3.96
C ARG A 38 5.68 12.07 -3.42
N ASP A 39 5.54 11.19 -2.45
CA ASP A 39 6.68 10.60 -1.73
C ASP A 39 6.98 9.18 -2.23
N VAL A 40 5.92 8.40 -2.43
CA VAL A 40 6.05 7.03 -2.95
C VAL A 40 6.23 7.03 -4.46
N HIS A 41 5.81 8.11 -5.15
CA HIS A 41 5.87 8.25 -6.60
C HIS A 41 5.07 7.18 -7.36
N ILE A 42 3.97 6.70 -6.77
CA ILE A 42 3.06 5.75 -7.42
C ILE A 42 2.35 6.44 -8.59
N ASP A 43 2.53 5.88 -9.78
CA ASP A 43 1.75 6.26 -10.96
C ASP A 43 0.44 5.45 -11.08
N SER A 44 -0.36 5.75 -12.13
CA SER A 44 -1.64 5.07 -12.33
C SER A 44 -1.54 3.57 -12.58
N LEU A 45 -0.43 3.10 -13.18
CA LEU A 45 -0.21 1.68 -13.44
C LEU A 45 0.24 0.98 -12.15
N GLU A 46 1.22 1.55 -11.46
CA GLU A 46 1.72 1.06 -10.17
C GLU A 46 0.60 1.00 -9.11
N MET A 47 -0.36 1.94 -9.15
CA MET A 47 -1.54 1.91 -8.28
C MET A 47 -2.42 0.68 -8.55
N LEU A 48 -2.63 0.32 -9.82
CA LEU A 48 -3.42 -0.85 -10.20
C LEU A 48 -2.71 -2.16 -9.82
N GLU A 49 -1.39 -2.22 -9.99
CA GLU A 49 -0.57 -3.35 -9.53
C GLU A 49 -0.64 -3.52 -8.01
N LEU A 50 -0.59 -2.41 -7.26
CA LEU A 50 -0.73 -2.41 -5.81
C LEU A 50 -2.13 -2.89 -5.39
N ILE A 51 -3.19 -2.41 -6.04
CA ILE A 51 -4.56 -2.86 -5.77
C ILE A 51 -4.67 -4.36 -5.99
N ALA A 52 -4.18 -4.88 -7.12
CA ALA A 52 -4.20 -6.31 -7.42
C ALA A 52 -3.44 -7.14 -6.37
N ALA A 53 -2.29 -6.66 -5.89
CA ALA A 53 -1.53 -7.30 -4.82
C ALA A 53 -2.30 -7.32 -3.49
N ILE A 54 -2.99 -6.22 -3.15
CA ILE A 54 -3.83 -6.15 -1.94
C ILE A 54 -5.03 -7.08 -2.05
N GLU A 55 -5.69 -7.15 -3.22
CA GLU A 55 -6.79 -8.09 -3.46
C GLU A 55 -6.36 -9.54 -3.26
N GLN A 56 -5.16 -9.90 -3.75
CA GLN A 56 -4.60 -11.23 -3.54
C GLN A 56 -4.26 -11.50 -2.07
N TYR A 57 -3.70 -10.53 -1.36
CA TYR A 57 -3.30 -10.68 0.04
C TYR A 57 -4.50 -10.77 1.00
N THR A 58 -5.55 -10.01 0.70
CA THR A 58 -6.80 -9.97 1.49
C THR A 58 -7.82 -11.01 1.04
N GLU A 59 -7.62 -11.65 -0.12
CA GLU A 59 -8.54 -12.59 -0.75
C GLU A 59 -9.93 -11.98 -1.07
N GLN A 60 -9.99 -10.65 -1.23
CA GLN A 60 -11.23 -9.94 -1.50
C GLN A 60 -11.01 -8.77 -2.47
N PRO A 61 -11.99 -8.48 -3.36
CA PRO A 61 -11.90 -7.35 -4.28
C PRO A 61 -11.99 -6.02 -3.55
N ILE A 62 -11.32 -4.99 -4.06
CA ILE A 62 -11.39 -3.63 -3.53
C ILE A 62 -12.30 -2.78 -4.42
N HIS A 63 -13.30 -2.14 -3.83
CA HIS A 63 -14.14 -1.20 -4.56
C HIS A 63 -13.39 0.10 -4.87
N ASP A 64 -13.58 0.64 -6.07
CA ASP A 64 -13.01 1.91 -6.50
C ASP A 64 -13.27 3.06 -5.54
N ALA A 65 -14.47 3.12 -4.96
CA ALA A 65 -14.83 4.14 -3.97
C ALA A 65 -13.98 4.10 -2.68
N VAL A 66 -13.23 3.02 -2.44
CA VAL A 66 -12.28 2.87 -1.32
C VAL A 66 -10.90 3.35 -1.75
N TRP A 67 -10.28 2.70 -2.73
CA TRP A 67 -8.88 2.99 -3.08
C TRP A 67 -8.69 4.37 -3.71
N MET A 68 -9.72 4.92 -4.38
CA MET A 68 -9.67 6.28 -4.93
C MET A 68 -9.64 7.37 -3.84
N LYS A 69 -9.86 7.03 -2.57
CA LYS A 69 -9.77 7.96 -1.43
C LYS A 69 -8.43 7.90 -0.70
N TRP A 70 -7.58 6.94 -1.01
CA TRP A 70 -6.27 6.81 -0.36
C TRP A 70 -5.37 7.97 -0.77
N HIS A 71 -4.74 8.59 0.23
CA HIS A 71 -3.81 9.71 0.10
C HIS A 71 -2.40 9.31 0.49
N ASN A 72 -2.25 8.50 1.54
CA ASN A 72 -0.98 8.04 2.07
C ASN A 72 -0.98 6.52 2.31
N LEU A 73 0.17 6.00 2.77
CA LEU A 73 0.30 4.57 3.06
C LEU A 73 -0.49 4.13 4.31
N LEU A 74 -0.76 5.04 5.25
CA LEU A 74 -1.59 4.76 6.42
C LEU A 74 -3.00 4.36 6.01
N ASP A 75 -3.60 5.03 5.02
CA ASP A 75 -4.94 4.69 4.53
C ASP A 75 -5.03 3.23 4.05
N ILE A 76 -3.95 2.73 3.45
CA ILE A 76 -3.84 1.34 2.98
C ILE A 76 -3.67 0.38 4.16
N VAL A 77 -2.81 0.72 5.12
CA VAL A 77 -2.61 -0.11 6.32
C VAL A 77 -3.89 -0.20 7.16
N GLU A 78 -4.62 0.91 7.30
CA GLU A 78 -5.91 0.94 7.99
C GLU A 78 -6.96 0.10 7.25
N TYR A 79 -6.97 0.15 5.92
CA TYR A 79 -7.81 -0.75 5.13
C TYR A 79 -7.47 -2.22 5.41
N LEU A 80 -6.19 -2.60 5.35
CA LEU A 80 -5.73 -3.97 5.64
C LEU A 80 -6.18 -4.45 7.04
N LEU A 81 -6.04 -3.60 8.05
CA LEU A 81 -6.50 -3.88 9.42
C LEU A 81 -8.02 -4.03 9.56
N SER A 82 -8.79 -3.47 8.63
CA SER A 82 -10.25 -3.55 8.66
C SER A 82 -10.79 -4.84 8.04
N VAL A 83 -9.95 -5.55 7.27
CA VAL A 83 -10.36 -6.71 6.45
C VAL A 83 -9.58 -7.99 6.77
N LYS A 84 -8.49 -7.92 7.54
CA LYS A 84 -7.68 -9.03 8.07
C LYS A 84 -7.63 -8.98 9.60
#